data_AF-A0A328E7F4-F1
#
_entry.id   AF-A0A328E7F4-F1
#
_cell.length_a   1.000
_cell.length_b   1.000
_cell.length_c   1.000
_cell.angle_alpha   90.00
_cell.angle_beta   90.00
_cell.angle_gamma   90.00
#
_symmetry.space_group_name_H-M   'P 1'
#
loop_
_entity.id
_entity.type
_entity.pdbx_description
1 polymer ?
#
loop_
_entity_poly.entity_id
_entity_poly.type
_entity_poly.pdbx_seq_one_letter_code
_entity_poly.pdbx_strand_id
1 'polypeptide(L)'
;MAGLYASLRPQPPPSAPANHSFAAKLLLLLTLLPLSLSLLAFVLQWRGGGVDDPISRWSPEESHKFPGMDSSPLATVGHSYHSSDCSLLGHRHSASFPYYKDWKLNSESDLKPKICITTSTSGGLDQILPWMFYHKVIGVTTFFLFVEGKAASPEVSKVLESIPGVKVIYRTKELEEQQAKSRIWNETWLSSFFYKPCNYELFVKQSLNMEMAIVMAKDAGVEWIIHLDTDELLHPGGAREYSLRQLLLDVPSKVDMVIFPNYESSVERDDIKDPFTEVSMFKKNYDHLPKDTYFGMYKEATRGNPNYFLTYGNGKSAARIQEHLRPNGAHRWHNYMKTPNEIKLEEAAVLHYTYSKFSDLTSRRDRCGCKPTKEDVKRCFMLEFDRSAFIIASTATEEEMLNWYREHVVWTDKTLNMKLLRKGILTRIYAPMVIIQGLKESGVFGSIITSAQKSLARDTFLASVKRVGNYSERAVASQSLPSRKIGRNHQASQVVTARKTLQMTATEAPLVAQLPAVPPLSPPGKQESDASRT
;
A
#
# COMPACT_ATOMS: atom_id res chain seq x y z
N MET A 1 26.70 -73.81 61.11
CA MET A 1 27.21 -75.04 60.45
C MET A 1 26.04 -76.02 60.37
N ALA A 2 25.65 -76.65 59.28
CA ALA A 2 26.22 -76.85 57.96
C ALA A 2 25.07 -76.83 56.92
N GLY A 3 25.38 -76.50 55.66
CA GLY A 3 24.41 -76.62 54.56
C GLY A 3 24.30 -78.07 54.06
N LEU A 4 23.26 -78.37 53.29
CA LEU A 4 23.25 -79.45 52.28
C LEU A 4 22.05 -79.31 51.35
N TYR A 5 22.35 -79.42 50.06
CA TYR A 5 21.45 -79.60 48.92
C TYR A 5 20.70 -80.94 49.00
N ALA A 6 19.45 -80.98 48.51
CA ALA A 6 19.01 -81.88 47.42
C ALA A 6 17.47 -81.87 47.25
N SER A 7 17.05 -82.39 46.10
CA SER A 7 15.84 -82.05 45.35
C SER A 7 14.75 -83.14 45.40
N LEU A 8 13.50 -82.71 45.12
CA LEU A 8 12.35 -83.41 44.49
C LEU A 8 11.47 -84.41 45.29
N ARG A 9 10.19 -84.02 45.47
CA ARG A 9 9.05 -84.76 44.88
C ARG A 9 7.82 -83.85 44.64
N PRO A 10 6.96 -84.17 43.65
CA PRO A 10 5.94 -83.29 43.09
C PRO A 10 4.53 -83.50 43.69
N GLN A 11 3.71 -82.46 43.66
CA GLN A 11 2.24 -82.50 43.82
C GLN A 11 1.54 -82.11 42.50
N PRO A 12 0.35 -82.66 42.18
CA PRO A 12 -0.40 -82.33 40.97
C PRO A 12 -1.44 -81.20 41.23
N PRO A 13 -2.23 -80.79 40.22
CA PRO A 13 -2.21 -79.49 39.55
C PRO A 13 -3.18 -78.44 40.14
N PRO A 14 -3.13 -77.20 39.63
CA PRO A 14 -4.37 -76.55 39.23
C PRO A 14 -4.33 -76.15 37.75
N SER A 15 -5.32 -76.63 37.01
CA SER A 15 -5.70 -76.17 35.69
C SER A 15 -6.04 -74.67 35.69
N ALA A 16 -5.32 -73.87 34.91
CA ALA A 16 -5.70 -72.50 34.52
C ALA A 16 -4.88 -72.06 33.29
N PRO A 17 -5.31 -71.05 32.51
CA PRO A 17 -6.42 -71.14 31.58
C PRO A 17 -5.99 -70.77 30.15
N ALA A 18 -6.92 -70.88 29.21
CA ALA A 18 -6.81 -70.65 27.76
C ALA A 18 -6.40 -69.23 27.29
N ASN A 19 -5.65 -68.46 28.07
CA ASN A 19 -5.37 -67.04 27.82
C ASN A 19 -4.11 -66.77 26.98
N HIS A 20 -3.13 -67.68 26.94
CA HIS A 20 -1.94 -67.50 26.09
C HIS A 20 -2.25 -67.63 24.59
N SER A 21 -3.17 -68.53 24.22
CA SER A 21 -3.63 -68.67 22.83
C SER A 21 -4.40 -67.43 22.36
N PHE A 22 -5.14 -66.76 23.23
CA PHE A 22 -5.92 -65.58 22.86
C PHE A 22 -5.02 -64.36 22.63
N ALA A 23 -4.07 -64.10 23.52
CA ALA A 23 -3.14 -62.99 23.40
C ALA A 23 -2.25 -63.10 22.15
N ALA A 24 -1.76 -64.31 21.83
CA ALA A 24 -0.97 -64.55 20.63
C ALA A 24 -1.79 -64.37 19.34
N LYS A 25 -3.05 -64.84 19.32
CA LYS A 25 -3.96 -64.64 18.18
C LYS A 25 -4.35 -63.17 18.01
N LEU A 26 -4.51 -62.43 19.10
CA LEU A 26 -4.82 -61.00 19.07
C LEU A 26 -3.64 -60.17 18.54
N LEU A 27 -2.42 -60.48 18.96
CA LEU A 27 -1.20 -59.83 18.43
C LEU A 27 -0.97 -60.17 16.95
N LEU A 28 -1.24 -61.41 16.54
CA LEU A 28 -1.17 -61.81 15.13
C LEU A 28 -2.22 -61.07 14.29
N LEU A 29 -3.44 -60.90 14.80
CA LEU A 29 -4.51 -60.15 14.14
C LEU A 29 -4.15 -58.65 14.05
N LEU A 30 -3.66 -58.06 15.13
CA LEU A 30 -3.28 -56.64 15.19
C LEU A 30 -2.08 -56.29 14.32
N THR A 31 -1.29 -57.29 13.88
CA THR A 31 -0.17 -57.08 12.96
C THR A 31 -0.54 -57.39 11.52
N LEU A 32 -1.18 -58.54 11.25
CA LEU A 32 -1.53 -58.94 9.89
C LEU A 32 -2.66 -58.12 9.28
N LEU A 33 -3.63 -57.66 10.07
CA LEU A 33 -4.76 -56.88 9.58
C LEU A 33 -4.33 -55.51 9.01
N PRO A 34 -3.58 -54.66 9.72
CA PRO A 34 -3.13 -53.39 9.14
C PRO A 34 -2.13 -53.57 7.99
N LEU A 35 -1.29 -54.61 8.01
CA LEU A 35 -0.38 -54.93 6.91
C LEU A 35 -1.13 -55.38 5.65
N SER A 36 -2.17 -56.19 5.77
CA SER A 36 -2.98 -56.63 4.63
C SER A 36 -3.85 -55.49 4.07
N LEU A 37 -4.41 -54.62 4.94
CA LEU A 37 -5.16 -53.44 4.51
C LEU A 37 -4.27 -52.41 3.80
N SER A 38 -3.06 -52.18 4.29
CA SER A 38 -2.11 -51.27 3.64
C SER A 38 -1.61 -51.83 2.31
N LEU A 39 -1.37 -53.14 2.20
CA LEU A 39 -1.04 -53.78 0.92
C LEU A 39 -2.21 -53.68 -0.08
N LEU A 40 -3.45 -53.86 0.38
CA LEU A 40 -4.65 -53.71 -0.44
C LEU A 40 -4.84 -52.27 -0.93
N ALA A 41 -4.68 -51.28 -0.05
CA ALA A 41 -4.74 -49.87 -0.41
C ALA A 41 -3.65 -49.48 -1.41
N PHE A 42 -2.42 -50.00 -1.23
CA PHE A 42 -1.33 -49.81 -2.18
C PHE A 42 -1.67 -50.41 -3.55
N VAL A 43 -2.22 -51.63 -3.61
CA VAL A 43 -2.63 -52.26 -4.89
C VAL A 43 -3.77 -51.49 -5.56
N LEU A 44 -4.73 -50.97 -4.80
CA LEU A 44 -5.83 -50.16 -5.32
C LEU A 44 -5.36 -48.79 -5.84
N GLN A 45 -4.37 -48.18 -5.19
CA GLN A 45 -3.77 -46.92 -5.66
C GLN A 45 -2.80 -47.13 -6.83
N TRP A 46 -2.13 -48.28 -6.90
CA TRP A 46 -1.17 -48.63 -7.94
C TRP A 46 -1.83 -49.01 -9.27
N ARG A 47 -3.04 -49.60 -9.22
CA ARG A 47 -3.91 -49.76 -10.40
C ARG A 47 -4.79 -48.53 -10.55
N GLY A 48 -4.20 -47.43 -11.03
CA GLY A 48 -4.89 -46.16 -11.26
C GLY A 48 -6.30 -46.32 -11.83
N GLY A 49 -7.28 -45.95 -11.01
CA GLY A 49 -8.70 -45.97 -11.37
C GLY A 49 -9.51 -45.36 -10.22
N GLY A 50 -10.01 -44.14 -10.42
CA GLY A 50 -10.95 -43.51 -9.50
C GLY A 50 -12.20 -44.37 -9.33
N VAL A 51 -12.59 -44.60 -8.08
CA VAL A 51 -13.83 -45.28 -7.74
C VAL A 51 -14.71 -44.28 -7.01
N ASP A 52 -15.80 -43.91 -7.69
CA ASP A 52 -16.92 -43.13 -7.16
C ASP A 52 -17.62 -43.87 -6.01
N ASP A 53 -17.92 -43.16 -4.93
CA ASP A 53 -18.54 -43.70 -3.72
C ASP A 53 -20.08 -43.82 -3.87
N PRO A 54 -20.69 -45.02 -3.73
CA PRO A 54 -22.11 -45.26 -4.02
C PRO A 54 -23.03 -45.18 -2.78
N ILE A 55 -22.84 -44.19 -1.90
CA ILE A 55 -23.69 -44.01 -0.69
C ILE A 55 -24.64 -42.79 -0.77
N SER A 56 -24.56 -41.96 -1.82
CA SER A 56 -25.49 -40.81 -1.99
C SER A 56 -26.80 -41.15 -2.74
N ARG A 57 -27.10 -42.42 -2.98
CA ARG A 57 -28.25 -42.87 -3.78
C ARG A 57 -29.25 -43.66 -2.89
N TRP A 58 -30.43 -43.07 -2.69
CA TRP A 58 -31.62 -43.49 -1.88
C TRP A 58 -31.70 -42.70 -0.55
N SER A 59 -32.71 -41.89 -0.21
CA SER A 59 -34.05 -41.49 -0.72
C SER A 59 -34.68 -40.57 0.37
N PRO A 60 -35.88 -39.96 0.26
CA PRO A 60 -36.58 -39.26 -0.84
C PRO A 60 -37.22 -37.88 -0.44
N GLU A 61 -37.50 -37.04 -1.46
CA GLU A 61 -38.65 -36.08 -1.65
C GLU A 61 -39.13 -35.14 -0.51
N GLU A 62 -39.55 -33.88 -0.69
CA GLU A 62 -39.77 -33.01 -1.85
C GLU A 62 -40.04 -31.57 -1.33
N SER A 63 -40.02 -30.59 -2.26
CA SER A 63 -40.52 -29.21 -2.17
C SER A 63 -39.51 -28.15 -1.69
N HIS A 64 -39.10 -27.12 -2.43
CA HIS A 64 -39.63 -26.49 -3.64
C HIS A 64 -38.49 -25.95 -4.52
N LYS A 65 -38.66 -26.05 -5.85
CA LYS A 65 -37.82 -25.39 -6.86
C LYS A 65 -38.07 -23.88 -6.88
N PHE A 66 -37.01 -23.09 -7.07
CA PHE A 66 -37.07 -21.74 -7.68
C PHE A 66 -36.37 -21.76 -9.05
N PRO A 67 -36.81 -20.95 -10.02
CA PRO A 67 -36.51 -21.09 -11.46
C PRO A 67 -35.25 -20.30 -11.89
N GLY A 68 -34.50 -20.80 -12.89
CA GLY A 68 -33.51 -19.99 -13.62
C GLY A 68 -32.20 -20.63 -14.08
N MET A 69 -31.98 -21.94 -13.92
CA MET A 69 -30.81 -22.64 -14.49
C MET A 69 -31.23 -23.52 -15.67
N ASP A 70 -31.22 -22.95 -16.86
CA ASP A 70 -31.23 -23.69 -18.12
C ASP A 70 -29.85 -23.60 -18.79
N SER A 71 -29.17 -24.75 -18.80
CA SER A 71 -28.55 -25.42 -19.96
C SER A 71 -27.42 -24.75 -20.79
N SER A 72 -26.28 -25.44 -20.76
CA SER A 72 -25.38 -25.80 -21.90
C SER A 72 -24.13 -24.94 -22.20
N PRO A 73 -23.12 -25.48 -22.91
CA PRO A 73 -22.37 -26.72 -22.65
C PRO A 73 -20.84 -26.54 -22.75
N LEU A 74 -20.10 -27.54 -22.25
CA LEU A 74 -18.65 -27.71 -22.42
C LEU A 74 -18.29 -27.87 -23.92
N ALA A 75 -17.23 -27.19 -24.38
CA ALA A 75 -16.57 -27.51 -25.65
C ALA A 75 -15.04 -27.56 -25.48
N THR A 76 -14.52 -28.72 -25.87
CA THR A 76 -13.16 -29.24 -25.93
C THR A 76 -12.20 -28.37 -26.75
N VAL A 77 -10.96 -28.17 -26.28
CA VAL A 77 -9.80 -27.84 -27.13
C VAL A 77 -8.61 -28.69 -26.70
N GLY A 78 -8.07 -29.44 -27.65
CA GLY A 78 -7.10 -30.51 -27.46
C GLY A 78 -5.67 -30.03 -27.17
N HIS A 79 -4.93 -30.90 -26.47
CA HIS A 79 -3.51 -30.75 -26.20
C HIS A 79 -2.68 -31.25 -27.39
N SER A 80 -2.04 -30.33 -28.11
CA SER A 80 -0.90 -30.64 -28.98
C SER A 80 0.39 -30.57 -28.17
N TYR A 81 1.03 -31.72 -27.96
CA TYR A 81 2.41 -31.82 -27.48
C TYR A 81 3.37 -31.33 -28.58
N HIS A 82 4.10 -30.26 -28.31
CA HIS A 82 5.28 -29.88 -29.08
C HIS A 82 6.46 -29.67 -28.13
N SER A 83 7.54 -30.42 -28.35
CA SER A 83 8.79 -30.33 -27.61
C SER A 83 9.43 -28.96 -27.80
N SER A 84 9.75 -28.29 -26.70
CA SER A 84 10.53 -27.06 -26.72
C SER A 84 12.01 -27.38 -26.84
N ASP A 85 12.54 -27.30 -28.06
CA ASP A 85 13.97 -27.18 -28.31
C ASP A 85 14.45 -25.79 -27.85
N CYS A 86 15.37 -25.78 -26.90
CA CYS A 86 16.11 -24.59 -26.48
C CYS A 86 17.02 -24.12 -27.63
N SER A 87 16.64 -23.01 -28.29
CA SER A 87 17.53 -22.27 -29.19
C SER A 87 17.74 -20.85 -28.66
N LEU A 88 18.97 -20.60 -28.19
CA LEU A 88 19.52 -19.29 -27.85
C LEU A 88 19.68 -18.43 -29.10
N LEU A 89 18.77 -17.49 -29.34
CA LEU A 89 19.02 -16.33 -30.21
C LEU A 89 18.44 -15.06 -29.57
N GLY A 90 19.32 -14.09 -29.35
CA GLY A 90 19.05 -12.87 -28.60
C GLY A 90 18.02 -11.96 -29.24
N HIS A 91 16.77 -12.06 -28.77
CA HIS A 91 15.80 -10.97 -28.83
C HIS A 91 15.59 -10.42 -27.42
N ARG A 92 15.89 -9.13 -27.23
CA ARG A 92 15.49 -8.37 -26.05
C ARG A 92 13.95 -8.25 -26.06
N HIS A 93 13.25 -9.26 -25.57
CA HIS A 93 11.83 -9.13 -25.29
C HIS A 93 11.68 -8.32 -24.00
N SER A 94 11.46 -7.01 -24.13
CA SER A 94 10.94 -6.21 -23.02
C SER A 94 9.61 -6.82 -22.60
N ALA A 95 9.42 -7.10 -21.31
CA ALA A 95 8.11 -7.49 -20.80
C ALA A 95 7.08 -6.43 -21.24
N SER A 96 6.21 -6.78 -22.19
CA SER A 96 5.19 -5.87 -22.70
C SER A 96 4.00 -5.92 -21.76
N PHE A 97 3.81 -4.89 -20.95
CA PHE A 97 2.55 -4.72 -20.22
C PHE A 97 1.49 -4.20 -21.20
N PRO A 98 0.23 -4.66 -21.13
CA PRO A 98 -0.81 -4.34 -22.11
C PRO A 98 -1.02 -2.83 -22.33
N TYR A 99 -0.79 -2.02 -21.28
CA TYR A 99 -1.00 -0.56 -21.26
C TYR A 99 0.29 0.25 -21.39
N TYR A 100 1.40 -0.44 -21.66
CA TYR A 100 2.74 0.11 -21.62
C TYR A 100 3.57 -0.52 -22.74
N LYS A 101 3.25 -0.15 -23.98
CA LYS A 101 4.07 -0.44 -25.15
C LYS A 101 5.16 0.63 -25.28
N ASP A 102 6.40 0.21 -25.51
CA ASP A 102 7.56 1.08 -25.78
C ASP A 102 7.89 2.14 -24.71
N TRP A 103 7.61 1.86 -23.43
CA TRP A 103 7.79 2.82 -22.32
C TRP A 103 6.95 4.10 -22.43
N LYS A 104 5.90 4.09 -23.27
CA LYS A 104 4.94 5.18 -23.43
C LYS A 104 3.59 4.75 -22.86
N LEU A 105 3.04 5.56 -21.95
CA LEU A 105 1.67 5.39 -21.47
C LEU A 105 0.73 5.74 -22.62
N ASN A 106 0.10 4.74 -23.24
CA ASN A 106 -0.94 5.00 -24.21
C ASN A 106 -2.11 5.68 -23.49
N SER A 107 -2.34 6.94 -23.83
CA SER A 107 -3.50 7.72 -23.39
C SER A 107 -4.75 7.25 -24.15
N GLU A 108 -5.13 5.99 -24.01
CA GLU A 108 -6.41 5.53 -24.52
C GLU A 108 -7.50 5.97 -23.56
N SER A 109 -8.26 6.99 -23.98
CA SER A 109 -9.36 7.63 -23.26
C SER A 109 -10.53 6.69 -22.91
N ASP A 110 -10.53 5.49 -23.48
CA ASP A 110 -11.68 4.58 -23.54
C ASP A 110 -11.52 3.34 -22.64
N LEU A 111 -10.41 3.23 -21.90
CA LEU A 111 -10.15 2.09 -21.03
C LEU A 111 -11.09 2.11 -19.81
N LYS A 112 -11.99 1.12 -19.75
CA LYS A 112 -12.86 0.85 -18.60
C LYS A 112 -12.41 -0.37 -17.80
N PRO A 113 -12.68 -0.42 -16.48
CA PRO A 113 -13.19 0.71 -15.70
C PRO A 113 -12.13 1.81 -15.47
N LYS A 114 -12.58 3.06 -15.34
CA LYS A 114 -11.71 4.16 -14.89
C LYS A 114 -11.45 4.05 -13.38
N ILE A 115 -10.18 4.05 -12.98
CA ILE A 115 -9.76 3.86 -11.60
C ILE A 115 -9.03 5.10 -11.10
N CYS A 116 -9.41 5.56 -9.90
CA CYS A 116 -8.78 6.67 -9.20
C CYS A 116 -8.11 6.20 -7.92
N ILE A 117 -6.90 6.71 -7.67
CA ILE A 117 -6.28 6.70 -6.34
C ILE A 117 -6.36 8.10 -5.75
N THR A 118 -6.84 8.20 -4.50
CA THR A 118 -6.71 9.40 -3.67
C THR A 118 -5.66 9.16 -2.59
N THR A 119 -4.82 10.15 -2.30
CA THR A 119 -3.80 10.03 -1.25
C THR A 119 -3.49 11.37 -0.61
N SER A 120 -2.98 11.33 0.62
CA SER A 120 -2.45 12.48 1.34
C SER A 120 -0.95 12.27 1.56
N THR A 121 -0.10 13.19 1.07
CA THR A 121 1.35 12.99 1.13
C THR A 121 2.11 14.29 1.38
N SER A 122 3.20 14.16 2.13
CA SER A 122 4.23 15.19 2.29
C SER A 122 5.58 14.81 1.68
N GLY A 123 5.63 13.69 0.95
CA GLY A 123 6.83 13.10 0.38
C GLY A 123 7.40 13.87 -0.82
N GLY A 124 8.62 13.50 -1.22
CA GLY A 124 9.24 14.04 -2.44
C GLY A 124 8.95 13.20 -3.69
N LEU A 125 9.42 13.69 -4.84
CA LEU A 125 9.34 12.97 -6.12
C LEU A 125 10.01 11.60 -6.09
N ASP A 126 11.04 11.43 -5.26
CA ASP A 126 11.75 10.18 -5.04
C ASP A 126 10.84 9.05 -4.50
N GLN A 127 9.80 9.41 -3.74
CA GLN A 127 8.79 8.47 -3.27
C GLN A 127 7.55 8.44 -4.18
N ILE A 128 7.07 9.61 -4.62
CA ILE A 128 5.78 9.74 -5.30
C ILE A 128 5.84 9.18 -6.73
N LEU A 129 6.93 9.40 -7.48
CA LEU A 129 7.00 8.96 -8.89
C LEU A 129 7.02 7.43 -9.04
N PRO A 130 7.88 6.67 -8.33
CA PRO A 130 7.84 5.21 -8.40
C PRO A 130 6.47 4.64 -8.03
N TRP A 131 5.88 5.13 -6.95
CA TRP A 131 4.55 4.74 -6.48
C TRP A 131 3.48 5.01 -7.54
N MET A 132 3.41 6.23 -8.08
CA MET A 132 2.37 6.62 -9.03
C MET A 132 2.50 5.89 -10.37
N PHE A 133 3.72 5.80 -10.92
CA PHE A 133 3.92 5.17 -12.23
C PHE A 133 3.72 3.65 -12.17
N TYR A 134 4.08 2.99 -11.07
CA TYR A 134 3.70 1.61 -10.84
C TYR A 134 2.17 1.44 -10.95
N HIS A 135 1.40 2.29 -10.25
CA HIS A 135 -0.05 2.23 -10.30
C HIS A 135 -0.61 2.54 -11.69
N LYS A 136 0.01 3.44 -12.45
CA LYS A 136 -0.33 3.69 -13.86
C LYS A 136 -0.11 2.45 -14.73
N VAL A 137 1.00 1.73 -14.56
CA VAL A 137 1.31 0.50 -15.32
C VAL A 137 0.23 -0.58 -15.09
N ILE A 138 -0.25 -0.75 -13.86
CA ILE A 138 -1.29 -1.75 -13.56
C ILE A 138 -2.72 -1.30 -13.89
N GLY A 139 -2.90 -0.07 -14.39
CA GLY A 139 -4.17 0.39 -14.98
C GLY A 139 -4.88 1.54 -14.25
N VAL A 140 -4.23 2.23 -13.29
CA VAL A 140 -4.81 3.43 -12.66
C VAL A 140 -4.63 4.65 -13.55
N THR A 141 -5.73 5.34 -13.84
CA THR A 141 -5.73 6.48 -14.77
C THR A 141 -5.71 7.83 -14.06
N THR A 142 -6.38 7.92 -12.90
CA THR A 142 -6.64 9.19 -12.20
C THR A 142 -5.99 9.20 -10.81
N PHE A 143 -5.40 10.33 -10.43
CA PHE A 143 -4.77 10.53 -9.12
C PHE A 143 -5.21 11.86 -8.51
N PHE A 144 -5.70 11.82 -7.28
CA PHE A 144 -5.96 12.99 -6.46
C PHE A 144 -4.93 13.05 -5.34
N LEU A 145 -3.97 13.97 -5.46
CA LEU A 145 -2.85 14.11 -4.53
C LEU A 145 -3.10 15.30 -3.61
N PHE A 146 -3.47 15.03 -2.36
CA PHE A 146 -3.53 16.06 -1.32
C PHE A 146 -2.13 16.27 -0.78
N VAL A 147 -1.53 17.42 -1.10
CA VAL A 147 -0.10 17.68 -0.88
C VAL A 147 0.15 18.66 0.26
N GLU A 148 1.16 18.33 1.07
CA GLU A 148 1.70 19.16 2.14
C GLU A 148 3.24 19.07 2.12
N GLY A 149 3.95 19.86 2.93
CA GLY A 149 5.41 19.74 3.10
C GLY A 149 6.18 19.77 1.76
N LYS A 150 7.07 18.78 1.54
CA LYS A 150 7.88 18.68 0.31
C LYS A 150 7.01 18.46 -0.93
N ALA A 151 5.89 17.75 -0.82
CA ALA A 151 4.99 17.49 -1.94
C ALA A 151 4.31 18.77 -2.45
N ALA A 152 4.11 19.76 -1.57
CA ALA A 152 3.51 21.05 -1.90
C ALA A 152 4.53 22.09 -2.40
N SER A 153 5.83 21.77 -2.42
CA SER A 153 6.84 22.71 -2.92
C SER A 153 6.65 22.93 -4.43
N PRO A 154 6.86 24.16 -4.95
CA PRO A 154 6.67 24.44 -6.38
C PRO A 154 7.49 23.55 -7.30
N GLU A 155 8.68 23.12 -6.87
CA GLU A 155 9.56 22.23 -7.63
C GLU A 155 8.97 20.82 -7.77
N VAL A 156 8.27 20.35 -6.75
CA VAL A 156 7.65 19.01 -6.72
C VAL A 156 6.27 19.07 -7.37
N SER A 157 5.43 20.00 -6.94
CA SER A 157 4.04 20.07 -7.37
C SER A 157 3.89 20.34 -8.86
N LYS A 158 4.73 21.19 -9.48
CA LYS A 158 4.72 21.38 -10.95
C LYS A 158 5.04 20.11 -11.72
N VAL A 159 5.96 19.28 -11.22
CA VAL A 159 6.26 18.00 -11.85
C VAL A 159 5.03 17.11 -11.78
N LEU A 160 4.36 17.05 -10.63
CA LEU A 160 3.14 16.26 -10.43
C LEU A 160 1.98 16.75 -11.33
N GLU A 161 1.76 18.06 -11.40
CA GLU A 161 0.74 18.69 -12.24
C GLU A 161 0.97 18.48 -13.74
N SER A 162 2.23 18.28 -14.17
CA SER A 162 2.55 18.00 -15.58
C SER A 162 2.14 16.59 -16.04
N ILE A 163 1.79 15.70 -15.11
CA ILE A 163 1.52 14.30 -15.40
C ILE A 163 0.02 14.11 -15.74
N PRO A 164 -0.32 13.54 -16.90
CA PRO A 164 -1.70 13.32 -17.28
C PRO A 164 -2.49 12.48 -16.27
N GLY A 165 -3.71 12.92 -15.98
CA GLY A 165 -4.61 12.28 -15.02
C GLY A 165 -4.28 12.56 -13.55
N VAL A 166 -3.31 13.43 -13.26
CA VAL A 166 -2.97 13.84 -11.89
C VAL A 166 -3.60 15.20 -11.58
N LYS A 167 -4.30 15.29 -10.45
CA LYS A 167 -4.77 16.55 -9.88
C LYS A 167 -4.10 16.73 -8.51
N VAL A 168 -3.38 17.83 -8.35
CA VAL A 168 -2.74 18.22 -7.10
C VAL A 168 -3.68 19.14 -6.34
N ILE A 169 -3.88 18.86 -5.05
CA ILE A 169 -4.74 19.62 -4.15
C ILE A 169 -3.89 20.09 -2.98
N TYR A 170 -3.69 21.40 -2.88
CA TYR A 170 -2.89 22.01 -1.83
C TYR A 170 -3.72 22.19 -0.56
N ARG A 171 -3.08 22.01 0.60
CA ARG A 171 -3.67 22.41 1.89
C ARG A 171 -3.65 23.95 2.03
N THR A 172 -4.70 24.60 1.53
CA THR A 172 -4.90 26.05 1.69
C THR A 172 -5.87 26.34 2.82
N LYS A 173 -5.95 27.60 3.28
CA LYS A 173 -6.91 28.02 4.31
C LYS A 173 -8.35 27.80 3.87
N GLU A 174 -8.64 28.02 2.59
CA GLU A 174 -9.94 27.84 1.97
C GLU A 174 -10.35 26.37 1.99
N LEU A 175 -9.38 25.47 1.74
CA LEU A 175 -9.60 24.04 1.87
C LEU A 175 -9.93 23.67 3.31
N GLU A 176 -9.17 24.20 4.29
CA GLU A 176 -9.43 23.96 5.71
C GLU A 176 -10.80 24.49 6.14
N GLU A 177 -11.20 25.69 5.68
CA GLU A 177 -12.51 26.28 5.94
C GLU A 177 -13.65 25.48 5.30
N GLN A 178 -13.44 24.95 4.10
CA GLN A 178 -14.39 24.06 3.46
C GLN A 178 -14.51 22.75 4.24
N GLN A 179 -13.39 22.16 4.65
CA GLN A 179 -13.35 20.93 5.44
C GLN A 179 -13.95 21.12 6.83
N ALA A 180 -13.80 22.29 7.45
CA ALA A 180 -14.40 22.62 8.74
C ALA A 180 -15.95 22.61 8.69
N LYS A 181 -16.54 22.81 7.51
CA LYS A 181 -17.99 22.74 7.27
C LYS A 181 -18.45 21.34 6.83
N SER A 182 -17.55 20.36 6.76
CA SER A 182 -17.89 18.99 6.38
C SER A 182 -18.90 18.37 7.35
N ARG A 183 -19.81 17.59 6.79
CA ARG A 183 -20.71 16.71 7.57
C ARG A 183 -19.97 15.71 8.45
N ILE A 184 -18.73 15.34 8.10
CA ILE A 184 -17.90 14.36 8.82
C ILE A 184 -17.75 14.75 10.29
N TRP A 185 -17.69 16.04 10.61
CA TRP A 185 -17.59 16.51 12.00
C TRP A 185 -18.79 16.15 12.88
N ASN A 186 -19.93 15.82 12.28
CA ASN A 186 -21.13 15.38 12.99
C ASN A 186 -21.27 13.85 13.04
N GLU A 187 -20.32 13.11 12.45
CA GLU A 187 -20.40 11.66 12.35
C GLU A 187 -19.83 10.97 13.60
N THR A 188 -20.62 10.08 14.21
CA THR A 188 -20.25 9.39 15.45
C THR A 188 -19.08 8.42 15.29
N TRP A 189 -18.92 7.80 14.11
CA TRP A 189 -17.89 6.81 13.82
C TRP A 189 -16.46 7.39 13.81
N LEU A 190 -16.30 8.70 13.61
CA LEU A 190 -14.99 9.38 13.63
C LEU A 190 -14.77 10.23 14.91
N SER A 191 -15.83 10.44 15.69
CA SER A 191 -15.84 11.34 16.85
C SER A 191 -14.73 11.10 17.88
N SER A 192 -14.39 9.83 18.14
CA SER A 192 -13.37 9.46 19.12
C SER A 192 -11.94 9.87 18.72
N PHE A 193 -11.73 10.26 17.46
CA PHE A 193 -10.44 10.66 16.90
C PHE A 193 -10.31 12.17 16.75
N PHE A 194 -11.40 12.92 16.88
CA PHE A 194 -11.37 14.38 16.76
C PHE A 194 -10.49 15.02 17.84
N TYR A 195 -9.81 16.09 17.43
CA TYR A 195 -8.98 16.93 18.30
C TYR A 195 -7.81 16.19 18.99
N LYS A 196 -7.51 14.95 18.57
CA LYS A 196 -6.33 14.21 19.00
C LYS A 196 -5.19 14.45 18.01
N PRO A 197 -3.94 14.62 18.49
CA PRO A 197 -2.82 15.01 17.64
C PRO A 197 -2.26 13.83 16.81
N CYS A 198 -1.37 14.16 15.89
CA CYS A 198 -0.48 13.23 15.20
C CYS A 198 -1.22 12.17 14.36
N ASN A 199 -1.16 10.88 14.74
CA ASN A 199 -1.75 9.80 13.95
C ASN A 199 -3.27 9.92 13.86
N TYR A 200 -3.91 10.42 14.92
CA TYR A 200 -5.35 10.68 14.95
C TYR A 200 -5.74 11.84 14.04
N GLU A 201 -4.99 12.93 14.08
CA GLU A 201 -5.20 14.09 13.22
C GLU A 201 -5.03 13.72 11.75
N LEU A 202 -3.99 12.96 11.41
CA LEU A 202 -3.77 12.44 10.06
C LEU A 202 -4.95 11.58 9.60
N PHE A 203 -5.46 10.70 10.46
CA PHE A 203 -6.60 9.84 10.15
C PHE A 203 -7.88 10.63 9.85
N VAL A 204 -8.16 11.69 10.62
CA VAL A 204 -9.30 12.60 10.38
C VAL A 204 -9.09 13.37 9.07
N LYS A 205 -7.89 13.90 8.85
CA LYS A 205 -7.52 14.63 7.63
C LYS A 205 -7.66 13.79 6.38
N GLN A 206 -7.16 12.55 6.39
CA GLN A 206 -7.32 11.61 5.29
C GLN A 206 -8.80 11.34 5.00
N SER A 207 -9.63 11.21 6.04
CA SER A 207 -11.07 11.03 5.88
C SER A 207 -11.75 12.24 5.21
N LEU A 208 -11.40 13.47 5.59
CA LEU A 208 -11.89 14.69 4.96
C LEU A 208 -11.44 14.80 3.49
N ASN A 209 -10.18 14.48 3.21
CA ASN A 209 -9.65 14.44 1.85
C ASN A 209 -10.39 13.41 0.98
N MET A 210 -10.66 12.22 1.53
CA MET A 210 -11.44 11.19 0.84
C MET A 210 -12.87 11.63 0.52
N GLU A 211 -13.54 12.38 1.40
CA GLU A 211 -14.87 12.93 1.14
C GLU A 211 -14.87 13.85 -0.09
N MET A 212 -13.89 14.75 -0.17
CA MET A 212 -13.74 15.63 -1.33
C MET A 212 -13.35 14.84 -2.59
N ALA A 213 -12.52 13.82 -2.44
CA ALA A 213 -12.12 12.95 -3.54
C ALA A 213 -13.29 12.18 -4.17
N ILE A 214 -14.32 11.82 -3.38
CA ILE A 214 -15.55 11.20 -3.91
C ILE A 214 -16.25 12.15 -4.89
N VAL A 215 -16.39 13.43 -4.53
CA VAL A 215 -17.01 14.44 -5.40
C VAL A 215 -16.19 14.61 -6.68
N MET A 216 -14.87 14.78 -6.56
CA MET A 216 -13.99 14.91 -7.71
C MET A 216 -13.99 13.66 -8.62
N ALA A 217 -14.10 12.47 -8.04
CA ALA A 217 -14.16 11.22 -8.80
C ALA A 217 -15.47 11.09 -9.58
N LYS A 218 -16.59 11.50 -8.96
CA LYS A 218 -17.90 11.57 -9.61
C LYS A 218 -17.86 12.51 -10.81
N ASP A 219 -17.32 13.73 -10.63
CA ASP A 219 -17.21 14.73 -11.70
C ASP A 219 -16.29 14.27 -12.84
N ALA A 220 -15.26 13.49 -12.52
CA ALA A 220 -14.33 12.91 -13.49
C ALA A 220 -14.85 11.64 -14.20
N GLY A 221 -16.06 11.17 -13.87
CA GLY A 221 -16.63 9.94 -14.44
C GLY A 221 -15.80 8.69 -14.13
N VAL A 222 -15.18 8.65 -12.95
CA VAL A 222 -14.43 7.49 -12.45
C VAL A 222 -15.40 6.43 -11.93
N GLU A 223 -15.09 5.15 -12.14
CA GLU A 223 -15.92 4.03 -11.69
C GLU A 223 -15.47 3.50 -10.33
N TRP A 224 -14.17 3.48 -10.06
CA TRP A 224 -13.58 2.98 -8.81
C TRP A 224 -12.66 3.99 -8.14
N ILE A 225 -12.79 4.14 -6.82
CA ILE A 225 -11.90 4.97 -5.98
C ILE A 225 -11.22 4.14 -4.90
N ILE A 226 -9.93 4.41 -4.67
CA ILE A 226 -9.09 3.74 -3.67
C ILE A 226 -8.31 4.81 -2.90
N HIS A 227 -8.26 4.73 -1.57
CA HIS A 227 -7.29 5.48 -0.79
C HIS A 227 -6.05 4.62 -0.55
N LEU A 228 -4.87 5.17 -0.86
CA LEU A 228 -3.58 4.52 -0.63
C LEU A 228 -2.58 5.51 -0.05
N ASP A 229 -1.74 5.04 0.86
CA ASP A 229 -0.59 5.79 1.36
C ASP A 229 0.61 5.61 0.40
N THR A 230 1.56 6.55 0.41
CA THR A 230 2.70 6.51 -0.53
C THR A 230 3.77 5.47 -0.19
N ASP A 231 3.55 4.65 0.84
CA ASP A 231 4.29 3.45 1.20
C ASP A 231 3.50 2.16 0.88
N GLU A 232 2.41 2.25 0.12
CA GLU A 232 1.54 1.11 -0.21
C GLU A 232 1.42 0.89 -1.71
N LEU A 233 1.55 -0.37 -2.15
CA LEU A 233 1.36 -0.77 -3.55
C LEU A 233 0.24 -1.80 -3.67
N LEU A 234 -0.69 -1.61 -4.62
CA LEU A 234 -1.64 -2.67 -4.96
C LEU A 234 -0.93 -3.81 -5.70
N HIS A 235 -1.14 -5.03 -5.25
CA HIS A 235 -0.67 -6.27 -5.87
C HIS A 235 -1.87 -7.01 -6.46
N PRO A 236 -2.15 -6.91 -7.77
CA PRO A 236 -3.25 -7.62 -8.41
C PRO A 236 -2.90 -9.11 -8.64
N GLY A 237 -2.51 -9.81 -7.57
CA GLY A 237 -2.28 -11.25 -7.56
C GLY A 237 -3.52 -12.02 -8.05
N GLY A 238 -3.31 -13.07 -8.82
CA GLY A 238 -4.37 -13.86 -9.45
C GLY A 238 -5.06 -13.19 -10.65
N ALA A 239 -4.84 -11.89 -10.89
CA ALA A 239 -5.42 -11.20 -12.04
C ALA A 239 -4.68 -11.52 -13.34
N ARG A 240 -5.44 -11.63 -14.45
CA ARG A 240 -4.85 -11.74 -15.79
C ARG A 240 -3.99 -10.51 -16.08
N GLU A 241 -2.84 -10.76 -16.71
CA GLU A 241 -1.89 -9.73 -17.17
C GLU A 241 -1.36 -8.81 -16.04
N TYR A 242 -1.47 -9.24 -14.78
CA TYR A 242 -1.09 -8.41 -13.61
C TYR A 242 -1.79 -7.03 -13.64
N SER A 243 -3.06 -7.00 -14.04
CA SER A 243 -3.83 -5.78 -14.23
C SER A 243 -4.87 -5.56 -13.13
N LEU A 244 -4.75 -4.45 -12.41
CA LEU A 244 -5.80 -3.98 -11.49
C LEU A 244 -7.08 -3.64 -12.25
N ARG A 245 -6.96 -3.15 -13.48
CA ARG A 245 -8.13 -2.84 -14.31
C ARG A 245 -8.92 -4.08 -14.67
N GLN A 246 -8.26 -5.14 -15.13
CA GLN A 246 -8.93 -6.40 -15.42
C GLN A 246 -9.57 -6.99 -14.15
N LEU A 247 -8.84 -6.96 -13.04
CA LEU A 247 -9.34 -7.41 -11.74
C LEU A 247 -10.64 -6.71 -11.33
N LEU A 248 -10.71 -5.38 -11.46
CA LEU A 248 -11.91 -4.60 -11.11
C LEU A 248 -13.01 -4.64 -12.18
N LEU A 249 -12.67 -4.97 -13.43
CA LEU A 249 -13.63 -5.21 -14.50
C LEU A 249 -14.44 -6.50 -14.24
N ASP A 250 -13.76 -7.55 -13.76
CA ASP A 250 -14.36 -8.86 -13.49
C ASP A 250 -15.25 -8.86 -12.23
N VAL A 251 -15.23 -7.78 -11.44
CA VAL A 251 -16.06 -7.64 -10.24
C VAL A 251 -17.53 -7.44 -10.65
N PRO A 252 -18.46 -8.27 -10.14
CA PRO A 252 -19.88 -8.15 -10.46
C PRO A 252 -20.45 -6.75 -10.14
N SER A 253 -21.42 -6.30 -10.94
CA SER A 253 -22.04 -4.98 -10.79
C SER A 253 -22.74 -4.78 -9.44
N LYS A 254 -23.25 -5.86 -8.82
CA LYS A 254 -23.88 -5.85 -7.50
C LYS A 254 -22.92 -5.60 -6.33
N VAL A 255 -21.61 -5.68 -6.56
CA VAL A 255 -20.58 -5.49 -5.53
C VAL A 255 -20.23 -4.01 -5.47
N ASP A 256 -20.38 -3.42 -4.29
CA ASP A 256 -20.13 -2.00 -4.03
C ASP A 256 -18.65 -1.75 -3.69
N MET A 257 -18.00 -2.72 -3.04
CA MET A 257 -16.65 -2.56 -2.50
C MET A 257 -15.86 -3.85 -2.58
N VAL A 258 -14.56 -3.71 -2.82
CA VAL A 258 -13.60 -4.81 -2.91
C VAL A 258 -12.49 -4.57 -1.90
N ILE A 259 -12.27 -5.55 -1.03
CA ILE A 259 -11.23 -5.51 0.01
C ILE A 259 -9.98 -6.20 -0.49
N PHE A 260 -8.84 -5.52 -0.34
CA PHE A 260 -7.49 -6.00 -0.57
C PHE A 260 -6.84 -6.25 0.80
N PRO A 261 -6.71 -7.50 1.27
CA PRO A 261 -5.96 -7.80 2.48
C PRO A 261 -4.50 -7.30 2.38
N ASN A 262 -3.93 -6.82 3.49
CA ASN A 262 -2.57 -6.26 3.45
C ASN A 262 -1.49 -7.30 3.73
N TYR A 263 -0.39 -7.22 3.00
CA TYR A 263 0.85 -7.91 3.29
C TYR A 263 1.89 -6.90 3.78
N GLU A 264 2.49 -7.15 4.94
CA GLU A 264 3.44 -6.24 5.57
C GLU A 264 4.88 -6.58 5.17
N SER A 265 5.66 -5.57 4.77
CA SER A 265 7.07 -5.72 4.42
C SER A 265 7.86 -6.38 5.56
N SER A 266 8.63 -7.40 5.21
CA SER A 266 9.52 -8.10 6.13
C SER A 266 10.96 -7.89 5.67
N VAL A 267 11.58 -6.79 6.11
CA VAL A 267 12.90 -6.38 5.64
C VAL A 267 14.00 -7.28 6.19
N GLU A 268 14.95 -7.67 5.34
CA GLU A 268 16.05 -8.58 5.69
C GLU A 268 17.36 -7.84 6.04
N ARG A 269 17.38 -6.51 5.84
CA ARG A 269 18.51 -5.62 6.13
C ARG A 269 18.01 -4.34 6.80
N ASP A 270 18.93 -3.65 7.47
CA ASP A 270 18.68 -2.38 8.16
C ASP A 270 19.08 -1.13 7.34
N ASP A 271 19.77 -1.32 6.22
CA ASP A 271 20.37 -0.26 5.41
C ASP A 271 19.57 0.14 4.17
N ILE A 272 18.33 -0.36 4.04
CA ILE A 272 17.42 -0.14 2.91
C ILE A 272 17.25 1.36 2.60
N LYS A 273 17.40 1.73 1.32
CA LYS A 273 17.24 3.12 0.83
C LYS A 273 16.00 3.28 -0.05
N ASP A 274 15.74 2.31 -0.90
CA ASP A 274 14.65 2.27 -1.88
C ASP A 274 13.78 1.00 -1.69
N PRO A 275 12.80 1.03 -0.77
CA PRO A 275 11.99 -0.13 -0.39
C PRO A 275 11.34 -0.84 -1.57
N PHE A 276 10.86 -0.08 -2.56
CA PHE A 276 10.17 -0.66 -3.71
C PHE A 276 11.10 -1.46 -4.63
N THR A 277 12.41 -1.19 -4.62
CA THR A 277 13.40 -1.93 -5.42
C THR A 277 14.26 -2.89 -4.60
N GLU A 278 14.26 -2.77 -3.27
CA GLU A 278 15.10 -3.59 -2.38
C GLU A 278 14.32 -4.63 -1.55
N VAL A 279 13.02 -4.41 -1.29
CA VAL A 279 12.22 -5.28 -0.41
C VAL A 279 11.28 -6.15 -1.25
N SER A 280 11.44 -7.47 -1.11
CA SER A 280 10.60 -8.47 -1.81
C SER A 280 9.86 -9.41 -0.85
N MET A 281 10.27 -9.51 0.42
CA MET A 281 9.66 -10.44 1.37
C MET A 281 8.54 -9.73 2.15
N PHE A 282 7.38 -10.38 2.24
CA PHE A 282 6.20 -9.88 2.92
C PHE A 282 5.57 -10.94 3.81
N LYS A 283 5.01 -10.51 4.95
CA LYS A 283 4.18 -11.33 5.83
C LYS A 283 2.73 -11.24 5.38
N LYS A 284 2.12 -12.38 5.05
CA LYS A 284 0.75 -12.45 4.50
C LYS A 284 -0.29 -12.14 5.57
N ASN A 285 -1.40 -11.55 5.13
CA ASN A 285 -2.61 -11.38 5.93
C ASN A 285 -3.15 -12.75 6.38
N TYR A 286 -3.74 -12.82 7.57
CA TYR A 286 -4.39 -14.02 8.07
C TYR A 286 -5.51 -14.51 7.15
N ASP A 287 -6.18 -13.60 6.43
CA ASP A 287 -7.21 -13.94 5.46
C ASP A 287 -6.69 -14.81 4.31
N HIS A 288 -5.41 -14.71 3.97
CA HIS A 288 -4.78 -15.48 2.89
C HIS A 288 -3.95 -16.67 3.43
N LEU A 289 -4.27 -17.14 4.64
CA LEU A 289 -3.58 -18.22 5.32
C LEU A 289 -4.55 -19.30 5.84
N PRO A 290 -4.19 -20.59 5.75
CA PRO A 290 -4.93 -21.62 6.46
C PRO A 290 -4.91 -21.36 7.97
N LYS A 291 -6.06 -21.54 8.64
CA LYS A 291 -6.21 -21.25 10.08
C LYS A 291 -5.15 -21.96 10.93
N ASP A 292 -4.91 -23.24 10.70
CA ASP A 292 -3.93 -24.03 11.45
C ASP A 292 -2.50 -23.51 11.28
N THR A 293 -2.17 -23.01 10.07
CA THR A 293 -0.86 -22.42 9.79
C THR A 293 -0.71 -21.09 10.51
N TYR A 294 -1.74 -20.23 10.46
CA TYR A 294 -1.74 -18.95 11.16
C TYR A 294 -1.58 -19.12 12.67
N PHE A 295 -2.43 -19.92 13.31
CA PHE A 295 -2.38 -20.12 14.76
C PHE A 295 -1.12 -20.90 15.19
N GLY A 296 -0.73 -21.93 14.44
CA GLY A 296 0.45 -22.74 14.75
C GLY A 296 1.78 -21.97 14.64
N MET A 297 1.83 -20.94 13.80
CA MET A 297 3.04 -20.11 13.59
C MET A 297 2.93 -18.72 14.24
N TYR A 298 1.82 -18.38 14.90
CA TYR A 298 1.53 -17.01 15.37
C TYR A 298 2.65 -16.42 16.22
N LYS A 299 3.09 -17.15 17.26
CA LYS A 299 4.14 -16.72 18.19
C LYS A 299 5.47 -16.42 17.49
N GLU A 300 5.81 -17.22 16.49
CA GLU A 300 7.05 -17.05 15.72
C GLU A 300 6.93 -15.91 14.71
N ALA A 301 5.76 -15.74 14.09
CA ALA A 301 5.47 -14.69 13.11
C ALA A 301 5.34 -13.29 13.73
N THR A 302 4.93 -13.19 15.00
CA THR A 302 4.83 -11.91 15.73
C THR A 302 6.17 -11.43 16.26
N ARG A 303 7.12 -12.34 16.53
CA ARG A 303 8.43 -12.00 17.13
C ARG A 303 8.32 -11.15 18.40
N GLY A 304 7.30 -11.42 19.22
CA GLY A 304 7.04 -10.65 20.45
C GLY A 304 6.26 -9.35 20.26
N ASN A 305 5.92 -8.98 19.02
CA ASN A 305 5.00 -7.86 18.76
C ASN A 305 3.59 -8.20 19.32
N PRO A 306 2.91 -7.24 19.99
CA PRO A 306 1.58 -7.46 20.56
C PRO A 306 0.53 -7.86 19.51
N ASN A 307 0.69 -7.39 18.27
CA ASN A 307 -0.18 -7.70 17.16
C ASN A 307 0.54 -8.60 16.13
N TYR A 308 -0.23 -9.25 15.26
CA TYR A 308 0.34 -10.04 14.17
C TYR A 308 1.22 -9.20 13.22
N PHE A 309 0.76 -7.99 12.87
CA PHE A 309 1.51 -6.99 12.10
C PHE A 309 2.05 -5.88 12.99
N LEU A 310 3.11 -5.20 12.57
CA LEU A 310 3.61 -3.99 13.22
C LEU A 310 2.57 -2.86 13.12
N THR A 311 1.92 -2.74 11.95
CA THR A 311 0.88 -1.73 11.71
C THR A 311 -0.53 -2.33 11.69
N TYR A 312 -1.37 -1.92 10.74
CA TYR A 312 -2.75 -2.35 10.64
C TYR A 312 -2.85 -3.72 9.92
N GLY A 313 -3.89 -4.49 10.22
CA GLY A 313 -4.16 -5.78 9.57
C GLY A 313 -5.46 -5.84 8.77
N ASN A 314 -6.16 -4.71 8.65
CA ASN A 314 -7.46 -4.65 7.99
C ASN A 314 -7.37 -4.39 6.48
N GLY A 315 -6.20 -4.34 5.84
CA GLY A 315 -6.13 -4.11 4.39
C GLY A 315 -6.63 -2.72 3.93
N LYS A 316 -6.81 -2.57 2.62
CA LYS A 316 -7.45 -1.40 1.99
C LYS A 316 -8.63 -1.86 1.14
N SER A 317 -9.42 -0.91 0.64
CA SER A 317 -10.55 -1.24 -0.23
C SER A 317 -10.72 -0.27 -1.38
N ALA A 318 -11.16 -0.81 -2.52
CA ALA A 318 -11.73 -0.04 -3.62
C ALA A 318 -13.24 0.05 -3.47
N ALA A 319 -13.84 1.21 -3.73
CA ALA A 319 -15.29 1.37 -3.77
C ALA A 319 -15.76 1.88 -5.13
N ARG A 320 -16.94 1.44 -5.57
CA ARG A 320 -17.61 2.03 -6.72
C ARG A 320 -18.07 3.45 -6.39
N ILE A 321 -17.88 4.37 -7.32
CA ILE A 321 -18.48 5.69 -7.23
C ILE A 321 -19.99 5.57 -7.40
N GLN A 322 -20.72 5.96 -6.36
CA GLN A 322 -22.19 5.91 -6.32
C GLN A 322 -22.72 6.99 -5.37
N GLU A 323 -24.03 7.21 -5.43
CA GLU A 323 -24.68 8.17 -4.55
C GLU A 323 -24.54 7.76 -3.08
N HIS A 324 -24.38 8.76 -2.21
CA HIS A 324 -24.22 8.60 -0.76
C HIS A 324 -22.99 7.80 -0.32
N LEU A 325 -22.03 7.52 -1.22
CA LEU A 325 -20.71 6.99 -0.85
C LEU A 325 -20.03 7.94 0.14
N ARG A 326 -19.37 7.35 1.14
CA ARG A 326 -18.62 8.08 2.16
C ARG A 326 -17.31 7.38 2.54
N PRO A 327 -16.34 8.11 3.10
CA PRO A 327 -15.21 7.48 3.78
C PRO A 327 -15.65 6.77 5.07
N ASN A 328 -14.88 5.76 5.47
CA ASN A 328 -15.01 5.08 6.76
C ASN A 328 -13.61 4.87 7.37
N GLY A 329 -12.89 5.98 7.50
CA GLY A 329 -11.45 5.99 7.75
C GLY A 329 -10.63 5.73 6.49
N ALA A 330 -9.31 5.87 6.60
CA ALA A 330 -8.36 5.76 5.48
C ALA A 330 -8.32 4.37 4.79
N HIS A 331 -8.93 3.34 5.38
CA HIS A 331 -8.81 1.94 4.94
C HIS A 331 -10.11 1.38 4.34
N ARG A 332 -11.24 2.06 4.54
CA ARG A 332 -12.57 1.57 4.16
C ARG A 332 -13.48 2.68 3.66
N TRP A 333 -14.53 2.27 2.95
CA TRP A 333 -15.62 3.14 2.53
C TRP A 333 -16.91 2.71 3.22
N HIS A 334 -17.97 3.48 3.07
CA HIS A 334 -19.31 3.09 3.47
C HIS A 334 -20.35 3.85 2.64
N ASN A 335 -21.64 3.66 2.92
CA ASN A 335 -22.71 4.42 2.30
C ASN A 335 -23.70 4.91 3.35
N TYR A 336 -24.23 6.13 3.21
CA TYR A 336 -25.18 6.68 4.18
C TYR A 336 -26.58 6.05 4.11
N MET A 337 -26.95 5.45 2.99
CA MET A 337 -28.31 4.96 2.73
C MET A 337 -28.43 3.44 2.71
N LYS A 338 -27.32 2.71 2.62
CA LYS A 338 -27.30 1.24 2.61
C LYS A 338 -26.02 0.68 3.19
N THR A 339 -26.06 -0.57 3.65
CA THR A 339 -24.86 -1.36 3.89
C THR A 339 -24.25 -1.76 2.54
N PRO A 340 -22.97 -1.41 2.26
CA PRO A 340 -22.33 -1.82 1.01
C PRO A 340 -22.24 -3.34 0.89
N ASN A 341 -22.44 -3.88 -0.32
CA ASN A 341 -22.12 -5.26 -0.63
C ASN A 341 -20.60 -5.40 -0.87
N GLU A 342 -19.89 -5.95 0.11
CA GLU A 342 -18.43 -6.06 0.11
C GLU A 342 -17.98 -7.48 -0.24
N ILE A 343 -16.94 -7.60 -1.07
CA ILE A 343 -16.21 -8.87 -1.27
C ILE A 343 -14.75 -8.69 -0.85
N LYS A 344 -14.13 -9.79 -0.42
CA LYS A 344 -12.70 -9.85 -0.15
C LYS A 344 -12.01 -10.62 -1.27
N LEU A 345 -10.90 -10.12 -1.75
CA LEU A 345 -10.10 -10.83 -2.76
C LEU A 345 -9.25 -11.89 -2.06
N GLU A 346 -9.04 -13.03 -2.72
CA GLU A 346 -8.34 -14.20 -2.18
C GLU A 346 -6.81 -14.19 -2.45
N GLU A 347 -6.39 -13.47 -3.50
CA GLU A 347 -4.99 -13.42 -3.95
C GLU A 347 -4.45 -11.99 -4.01
N ALA A 348 -5.22 -11.07 -4.60
CA ALA A 348 -4.84 -9.68 -4.69
C ALA A 348 -4.79 -9.02 -3.31
N ALA A 349 -3.77 -8.19 -3.11
CA ALA A 349 -3.42 -7.64 -1.81
C ALA A 349 -2.95 -6.19 -1.93
N VAL A 350 -2.83 -5.50 -0.80
CA VAL A 350 -2.06 -4.26 -0.69
C VAL A 350 -0.74 -4.58 0.01
N LEU A 351 0.39 -4.24 -0.62
CA LEU A 351 1.72 -4.40 -0.06
C LEU A 351 2.05 -3.14 0.74
N HIS A 352 2.23 -3.28 2.05
CA HIS A 352 2.54 -2.17 2.94
C HIS A 352 4.03 -2.17 3.28
N TYR A 353 4.77 -1.19 2.76
CA TYR A 353 6.22 -1.01 2.99
C TYR A 353 6.50 -0.21 4.27
N THR A 354 5.79 -0.53 5.34
CA THR A 354 5.91 0.15 6.63
C THR A 354 7.25 -0.11 7.29
N TYR A 355 7.85 0.92 7.87
CA TYR A 355 9.15 0.83 8.57
C TYR A 355 10.25 0.15 7.75
N SER A 356 10.17 0.22 6.42
CA SER A 356 11.14 -0.44 5.54
C SER A 356 12.52 0.23 5.56
N LYS A 357 12.60 1.50 5.97
CA LYS A 357 13.87 2.23 6.16
C LYS A 357 14.10 2.50 7.64
N PHE A 358 15.36 2.50 8.05
CA PHE A 358 15.74 2.97 9.39
C PHE A 358 15.28 4.43 9.65
N SER A 359 15.36 5.28 8.62
CA SER A 359 14.88 6.68 8.67
C SER A 359 13.38 6.83 8.89
N ASP A 360 12.58 5.76 8.75
CA ASP A 360 11.15 5.84 8.97
C ASP A 360 10.81 6.09 10.44
N LEU A 361 11.68 5.66 11.37
CA LEU A 361 11.54 5.94 12.81
C LEU A 361 11.59 7.45 13.10
N THR A 362 12.59 8.14 12.57
CA THR A 362 12.78 9.59 12.78
C THR A 362 11.77 10.41 11.99
N SER A 363 11.46 10.04 10.74
CA SER A 363 10.47 10.77 9.93
C SER A 363 9.06 10.75 10.53
N ARG A 364 8.67 9.69 11.25
CA ARG A 364 7.40 9.62 11.98
C ARG A 364 7.44 10.48 13.24
N ARG A 365 8.55 10.49 13.96
CA ARG A 365 8.77 11.38 15.12
C ARG A 365 8.62 12.84 14.74
N ASP A 366 9.30 13.29 13.69
CA ASP A 366 9.38 14.71 13.32
C ASP A 366 8.03 15.33 12.90
N ARG A 367 7.03 14.48 12.62
CA ARG A 367 5.66 14.89 12.30
C ARG A 367 4.75 15.03 13.53
N CYS A 368 5.25 14.75 14.73
CA CYS A 368 4.42 14.66 15.93
C CYS A 368 5.04 15.43 17.11
N GLY A 369 4.29 16.39 17.66
CA GLY A 369 4.71 17.21 18.80
C GLY A 369 4.42 16.61 20.18
N CYS A 370 4.27 15.28 20.28
CA CYS A 370 3.94 14.64 21.55
C CYS A 370 5.16 14.43 22.44
N LYS A 371 4.94 14.45 23.76
CA LYS A 371 5.99 14.09 24.72
C LYS A 371 6.26 12.59 24.65
N PRO A 372 7.53 12.14 24.69
CA PRO A 372 7.89 10.74 24.57
C PRO A 372 7.74 9.98 25.91
N THR A 373 6.57 10.07 26.53
CA THR A 373 6.21 9.32 27.74
C THR A 373 5.18 8.25 27.41
N LYS A 374 5.15 7.13 28.16
CA LYS A 374 4.23 6.01 27.90
C LYS A 374 2.75 6.44 27.94
N GLU A 375 2.44 7.44 28.75
CA GLU A 375 1.10 7.98 28.94
C GLU A 375 0.74 8.94 27.81
N ASP A 376 1.63 9.88 27.46
CA ASP A 376 1.31 10.90 26.46
C ASP A 376 1.22 10.29 25.05
N VAL A 377 2.07 9.33 24.68
CA VAL A 377 2.02 8.73 23.34
C VAL A 377 0.71 7.98 23.06
N LYS A 378 -0.01 7.52 24.10
CA LYS A 378 -1.34 6.87 23.94
C LYS A 378 -2.37 7.82 23.36
N ARG A 379 -2.25 9.13 23.60
CA ARG A 379 -3.15 10.14 23.03
C ARG A 379 -2.80 10.51 21.58
N CYS A 380 -1.64 10.09 21.09
CA CYS A 380 -1.08 10.49 19.79
C CYS A 380 -1.05 9.36 18.77
N PHE A 381 -0.91 8.11 19.23
CA PHE A 381 -0.76 6.92 18.38
C PHE A 381 -1.75 5.82 18.74
N MET A 382 -2.40 5.27 17.72
CA MET A 382 -3.36 4.17 17.84
C MET A 382 -2.67 2.85 18.18
N LEU A 383 -1.53 2.58 17.53
CA LEU A 383 -0.84 1.30 17.61
C LEU A 383 0.29 1.33 18.64
N GLU A 384 0.47 0.21 19.34
CA GLU A 384 1.52 0.07 20.34
C GLU A 384 2.92 0.15 19.73
N PHE A 385 3.12 -0.43 18.54
CA PHE A 385 4.38 -0.35 17.83
C PHE A 385 4.76 1.10 17.50
N ASP A 386 3.81 1.91 16.98
CA ASP A 386 4.06 3.32 16.68
C ASP A 386 4.46 4.12 17.93
N ARG A 387 3.89 3.79 19.10
CA ARG A 387 4.26 4.40 20.38
C ARG A 387 5.70 4.09 20.75
N SER A 388 6.08 2.81 20.69
CA SER A 388 7.46 2.37 20.99
C SER A 388 8.46 2.97 20.01
N ALA A 389 8.14 2.96 18.71
CA ALA A 389 8.94 3.58 17.65
C ALA A 389 9.12 5.08 17.87
N PHE A 390 8.08 5.80 18.30
CA PHE A 390 8.16 7.22 18.63
C PHE A 390 9.06 7.47 19.84
N ILE A 391 8.91 6.69 20.91
CA ILE A 391 9.72 6.84 22.13
C ILE A 391 11.20 6.59 21.81
N ILE A 392 11.55 5.45 21.20
CA ILE A 392 12.95 5.13 20.90
C ILE A 392 13.58 6.21 19.99
N ALA A 393 12.86 6.68 18.98
CA ALA A 393 13.35 7.73 18.09
C ALA A 393 13.53 9.09 18.78
N SER A 394 12.85 9.32 19.91
CA SER A 394 12.87 10.59 20.65
C SER A 394 13.86 10.60 21.81
N THR A 395 14.17 9.44 22.39
CA THR A 395 14.92 9.37 23.66
C THR A 395 16.27 8.68 23.55
N ALA A 396 16.46 7.81 22.55
CA ALA A 396 17.67 7.00 22.44
C ALA A 396 18.72 7.63 21.52
N THR A 397 19.96 7.17 21.66
CA THR A 397 21.03 7.45 20.69
C THR A 397 20.76 6.74 19.37
N GLU A 398 21.46 7.14 18.30
CA GLU A 398 21.31 6.51 16.98
C GLU A 398 21.68 5.02 17.00
N GLU A 399 22.72 4.63 17.75
CA GLU A 399 23.14 3.23 17.89
C GLU A 399 22.10 2.39 18.63
N GLU A 400 21.56 2.89 19.73
CA GLU A 400 20.49 2.23 20.48
C GLU A 400 19.22 2.10 19.63
N MET A 401 18.86 3.15 18.89
CA MET A 401 17.73 3.13 17.96
C MET A 401 17.95 2.11 16.83
N LEU A 402 19.17 1.99 16.30
CA LEU A 402 19.52 1.00 15.27
C LEU A 402 19.42 -0.43 15.80
N ASN A 403 19.92 -0.68 17.00
CA ASN A 403 19.80 -1.98 17.64
C ASN A 403 18.33 -2.34 17.89
N TRP A 404 17.53 -1.39 18.36
CA TRP A 404 16.08 -1.58 18.51
C TRP A 404 15.41 -1.91 17.18
N TYR A 405 15.75 -1.18 16.10
CA TYR A 405 15.22 -1.42 14.76
C TYR A 405 15.56 -2.82 14.24
N ARG A 406 16.82 -3.26 14.42
CA ARG A 406 17.26 -4.62 14.05
C ARG A 406 16.48 -5.70 14.78
N GLU A 407 16.24 -5.50 16.08
CA GLU A 407 15.52 -6.46 16.91
C GLU A 407 14.03 -6.56 16.55
N HIS A 408 13.38 -5.43 16.31
CA HIS A 408 11.92 -5.35 16.22
C HIS A 408 11.38 -5.34 14.78
N VAL A 409 12.17 -4.91 13.79
CA VAL A 409 11.72 -4.76 12.40
C VAL A 409 12.47 -5.70 11.46
N VAL A 410 13.79 -5.78 11.59
CA VAL A 410 14.63 -6.52 10.62
C VAL A 410 14.57 -8.02 10.89
N TRP A 411 14.30 -8.81 9.85
CA TRP A 411 14.20 -10.27 9.88
C TRP A 411 15.58 -10.92 9.70
N THR A 412 16.41 -10.85 10.75
CA THR A 412 17.81 -11.32 10.74
C THR A 412 17.97 -12.84 10.86
N ASP A 413 17.02 -13.55 11.47
CA ASP A 413 17.05 -15.01 11.62
C ASP A 413 16.65 -15.73 10.33
N LYS A 414 17.65 -16.08 9.51
CA LYS A 414 17.46 -16.78 8.24
C LYS A 414 16.77 -18.14 8.40
N THR A 415 16.99 -18.84 9.52
CA THR A 415 16.40 -20.16 9.74
C THR A 415 14.90 -20.04 9.98
N LEU A 416 14.50 -19.08 10.82
CA LEU A 416 13.10 -18.75 11.04
C LEU A 416 12.44 -18.23 9.76
N ASN A 417 13.09 -17.33 9.03
CA ASN A 417 12.57 -16.81 7.76
C ASN A 417 12.27 -17.94 6.78
N MET A 418 13.21 -18.89 6.61
CA MET A 418 13.01 -20.05 5.74
C MET A 418 11.89 -20.97 6.22
N LYS A 419 11.73 -21.15 7.54
CA LYS A 419 10.60 -21.90 8.11
C LYS A 419 9.27 -21.24 7.76
N LEU A 420 9.14 -19.93 7.97
CA LEU A 420 7.92 -19.18 7.70
C LEU A 420 7.61 -19.07 6.20
N LEU A 421 8.62 -18.97 5.34
CA LEU A 421 8.47 -19.04 3.88
C LEU A 421 7.92 -20.40 3.44
N ARG A 422 8.49 -21.50 3.95
CA ARG A 422 7.98 -22.87 3.65
C ARG A 422 6.56 -23.10 4.13
N LYS A 423 6.16 -22.43 5.22
CA LYS A 423 4.79 -22.47 5.74
C LYS A 423 3.86 -21.48 5.05
N GLY A 424 4.35 -20.63 4.17
CA GLY A 424 3.56 -19.63 3.44
C GLY A 424 3.14 -18.42 4.27
N ILE A 425 3.62 -18.26 5.51
CA ILE A 425 3.40 -17.05 6.32
C ILE A 425 4.13 -15.86 5.70
N LEU A 426 5.39 -16.09 5.33
CA LEU A 426 6.17 -15.15 4.53
C LEU A 426 6.07 -15.57 3.07
N THR A 427 6.10 -14.59 2.18
CA THR A 427 6.12 -14.79 0.73
C THR A 427 7.06 -13.80 0.06
N ARG A 428 7.57 -14.13 -1.13
CA ARG A 428 8.37 -13.22 -1.94
C ARG A 428 7.57 -12.73 -3.14
N ILE A 429 7.47 -11.41 -3.29
CA ILE A 429 6.76 -10.75 -4.38
C ILE A 429 7.73 -9.81 -5.08
N TYR A 430 8.01 -10.09 -6.36
CA TYR A 430 9.01 -9.36 -7.16
C TYR A 430 8.39 -8.47 -8.25
N ALA A 431 7.12 -8.66 -8.60
CA ALA A 431 6.51 -7.94 -9.72
C ALA A 431 6.60 -6.40 -9.59
N PRO A 432 6.27 -5.77 -8.44
CA PRO A 432 6.45 -4.33 -8.27
C PRO A 432 7.90 -3.87 -8.42
N MET A 433 8.83 -4.64 -7.85
CA MET A 433 10.27 -4.38 -7.92
C MET A 433 10.75 -4.35 -9.37
N VAL A 434 10.38 -5.35 -10.18
CA VAL A 434 10.77 -5.42 -11.60
C VAL A 434 10.16 -4.27 -12.40
N ILE A 435 8.87 -3.95 -12.18
CA ILE A 435 8.18 -2.85 -12.87
C ILE A 435 8.85 -1.51 -12.56
N ILE A 436 9.09 -1.22 -11.28
CA ILE A 436 9.65 0.05 -10.83
C ILE A 436 11.11 0.19 -11.26
N GLN A 437 11.89 -0.89 -11.19
CA GLN A 437 13.26 -0.90 -11.67
C GLN A 437 13.33 -0.59 -13.17
N GLY A 438 12.47 -1.23 -13.98
CA GLY A 438 12.40 -0.94 -15.40
C GLY A 438 11.99 0.51 -15.70
N LEU A 439 11.04 1.08 -14.95
CA LEU A 439 10.64 2.49 -15.09
C LEU A 439 11.78 3.45 -14.75
N LYS A 440 12.63 3.08 -13.80
CA LYS A 440 13.83 3.83 -13.43
C LYS A 440 14.90 3.76 -14.53
N GLU A 441 15.18 2.56 -15.03
CA GLU A 441 16.21 2.29 -16.06
C GLU A 441 15.87 2.88 -17.42
N SER A 442 14.59 2.96 -17.77
CA SER A 442 14.11 3.63 -18.99
C SER A 442 14.20 5.16 -18.94
N GLY A 443 14.52 5.75 -17.78
CA GLY A 443 14.67 7.20 -17.62
C GLY A 443 13.34 7.98 -17.59
N VAL A 444 12.19 7.30 -17.45
CA VAL A 444 10.85 7.92 -17.46
C VAL A 444 10.76 9.01 -16.39
N PHE A 445 11.22 8.74 -15.16
CA PHE A 445 11.19 9.72 -14.07
C PHE A 445 12.05 10.96 -14.39
N GLY A 446 13.28 10.75 -14.86
CA GLY A 446 14.19 11.84 -15.20
C GLY A 446 13.68 12.71 -16.35
N SER A 447 13.07 12.09 -17.37
CA SER A 447 12.46 12.78 -18.51
C SER A 447 11.33 13.72 -18.07
N ILE A 448 10.44 13.24 -17.20
CA ILE A 448 9.30 14.03 -16.70
C ILE A 448 9.78 15.20 -15.84
N ILE A 449 10.72 14.95 -14.92
CA ILE A 449 11.32 15.99 -14.08
C ILE A 449 11.96 17.07 -14.96
N THR A 450 12.76 16.67 -15.94
CA THR A 450 13.44 17.59 -16.86
C THR A 450 12.44 18.39 -17.71
N SER A 451 11.38 17.75 -18.20
CA SER A 451 10.32 18.39 -18.99
C SER A 451 9.59 19.46 -18.19
N ALA A 452 9.17 19.14 -16.97
CA ALA A 452 8.49 20.07 -16.08
C ALA A 452 9.39 21.24 -15.66
N GLN A 453 10.68 20.99 -15.40
CA GLN A 453 11.65 22.04 -15.10
C GLN A 453 11.88 23.00 -16.27
N LYS A 454 11.93 22.49 -17.51
CA LYS A 454 12.00 23.33 -18.72
C LYS A 454 10.76 24.22 -18.87
N SER A 455 9.57 23.67 -18.58
CA SER A 455 8.33 24.46 -18.56
C SER A 455 8.39 25.57 -17.51
N LEU A 456 8.83 25.26 -16.29
CA LEU A 456 9.00 26.24 -15.21
C LEU A 456 9.97 27.37 -15.58
N ALA A 457 11.12 27.03 -16.17
CA ALA A 457 12.09 28.04 -16.62
C ALA A 457 11.49 28.96 -17.69
N ARG A 458 10.71 28.38 -18.62
CA ARG A 458 10.01 29.14 -19.67
C ARG A 458 8.92 30.05 -19.11
N ASP A 459 8.10 29.56 -18.17
CA ASP A 459 7.06 30.35 -17.51
C ASP A 459 7.68 31.53 -16.73
N THR A 460 8.77 31.28 -16.01
CA THR A 460 9.50 32.28 -15.24
C THR A 460 10.09 33.35 -16.16
N PHE A 461 10.68 32.93 -17.29
CA PHE A 461 11.17 33.84 -18.32
C PHE A 461 10.03 34.70 -18.90
N LEU A 462 8.91 34.10 -19.29
CA LEU A 462 7.75 34.83 -19.82
C LEU A 462 7.15 35.81 -18.78
N ALA A 463 7.10 35.43 -17.51
CA ALA A 463 6.67 36.32 -16.43
C ALA A 463 7.63 37.49 -16.21
N SER A 464 8.94 37.28 -16.40
CA SER A 464 9.95 38.36 -16.34
C SER A 464 9.83 39.32 -17.52
N VAL A 465 9.61 38.81 -18.74
CA VAL A 465 9.41 39.63 -19.95
C VAL A 465 8.12 40.45 -19.87
N LYS A 466 7.02 39.87 -19.37
CA LYS A 466 5.77 40.62 -19.11
C LYS A 466 5.95 41.71 -18.06
N ARG A 467 6.77 41.48 -17.03
CA ARG A 467 7.12 42.53 -16.05
C ARG A 467 7.90 43.67 -16.68
N VAL A 468 8.85 43.37 -17.58
CA VAL A 468 9.63 44.40 -18.30
C VAL A 468 8.76 45.19 -19.30
N GLY A 469 7.82 44.53 -19.98
CA GLY A 469 6.88 45.20 -20.90
C GLY A 469 5.91 46.18 -20.22
N ASN A 470 5.50 45.92 -18.98
CA ASN A 470 4.61 46.82 -18.23
C ASN A 470 5.31 48.10 -17.71
N TYR A 471 6.63 48.20 -17.78
CA TYR A 471 7.36 49.45 -17.49
C TYR A 471 7.58 50.33 -18.74
N SER A 472 7.25 49.85 -19.95
CA SER A 472 7.47 50.63 -21.19
C SER A 472 6.21 51.30 -21.77
N GLU A 473 5.03 51.19 -21.13
CA GLU A 473 3.79 51.82 -21.61
C GLU A 473 3.36 53.10 -20.84
N ARG A 474 4.28 53.75 -20.13
CA ARG A 474 4.10 55.13 -19.66
C ARG A 474 5.28 56.02 -20.08
N ALA A 475 5.40 56.27 -21.37
CA ALA A 475 6.02 57.48 -21.89
C ALA A 475 5.50 57.75 -23.30
N VAL A 476 4.48 58.60 -23.42
CA VAL A 476 4.15 59.24 -24.69
C VAL A 476 4.16 60.75 -24.49
N ALA A 477 4.69 61.41 -25.51
CA ALA A 477 4.55 62.82 -25.89
C ALA A 477 5.62 63.80 -25.38
N SER A 478 6.58 64.04 -26.29
CA SER A 478 7.00 65.36 -26.79
C SER A 478 7.32 66.47 -25.79
N GLN A 479 8.59 66.90 -25.77
CA GLN A 479 8.91 68.32 -25.88
C GLN A 479 10.33 68.53 -26.44
N SER A 480 10.38 69.50 -27.34
CA SER A 480 11.47 70.02 -28.17
C SER A 480 12.71 70.50 -27.42
N LEU A 481 13.91 70.34 -27.99
CA LEU A 481 15.00 71.33 -27.84
C LEU A 481 15.88 71.40 -29.12
N PRO A 482 16.30 72.61 -29.57
CA PRO A 482 17.07 72.78 -30.79
C PRO A 482 18.60 72.87 -30.58
N SER A 483 19.33 72.40 -31.60
CA SER A 483 20.60 72.88 -32.18
C SER A 483 21.66 73.55 -31.28
N ARG A 484 22.83 72.90 -31.12
CA ARG A 484 24.14 73.41 -31.62
C ARG A 484 25.32 72.43 -31.40
N LYS A 485 26.00 72.14 -32.53
CA LYS A 485 27.45 72.09 -32.80
C LYS A 485 28.49 71.56 -31.78
N ILE A 486 29.31 70.63 -32.32
CA ILE A 486 30.79 70.51 -32.28
C ILE A 486 31.45 69.86 -31.05
N GLY A 487 32.31 68.86 -31.33
CA GLY A 487 33.59 68.74 -30.63
C GLY A 487 34.06 67.32 -30.29
N ARG A 488 35.06 66.83 -31.03
CA ARG A 488 35.93 65.67 -30.74
C ARG A 488 36.53 65.71 -29.31
N ASN A 489 36.72 64.56 -28.65
CA ASN A 489 38.05 63.94 -28.44
C ASN A 489 38.06 62.75 -27.45
N HIS A 490 39.10 61.95 -27.63
CA HIS A 490 39.55 60.73 -26.95
C HIS A 490 39.83 60.80 -25.43
N GLN A 491 40.03 59.58 -24.89
CA GLN A 491 40.77 59.14 -23.68
C GLN A 491 39.87 58.66 -22.53
N ALA A 492 39.83 57.37 -22.21
CA ALA A 492 40.85 56.46 -21.67
C ALA A 492 40.78 56.35 -20.14
N SER A 493 40.65 55.09 -19.69
CA SER A 493 41.27 54.51 -18.51
C SER A 493 40.65 54.72 -17.12
N GLN A 494 40.44 53.55 -16.48
CA GLN A 494 40.68 53.24 -15.05
C GLN A 494 39.62 53.79 -14.06
N VAL A 495 39.19 53.13 -12.98
CA VAL A 495 39.64 51.95 -12.23
C VAL A 495 38.57 51.62 -11.17
N VAL A 496 38.34 50.31 -10.94
CA VAL A 496 38.03 49.64 -9.65
C VAL A 496 36.72 49.93 -8.89
N THR A 497 36.31 48.88 -8.14
CA THR A 497 35.32 48.80 -7.03
C THR A 497 33.86 48.73 -7.46
N ALA A 498 32.95 47.94 -6.87
CA ALA A 498 32.97 47.16 -5.64
C ALA A 498 31.84 46.11 -5.72
N ARG A 499 31.99 45.02 -4.96
CA ARG A 499 30.86 44.17 -4.54
C ARG A 499 29.79 45.05 -3.89
N LYS A 500 28.55 44.97 -4.37
CA LYS A 500 27.39 45.46 -3.63
C LYS A 500 26.23 44.50 -3.76
N THR A 501 26.03 43.76 -2.67
CA THR A 501 24.80 43.09 -2.26
C THR A 501 23.61 44.02 -2.47
N LEU A 502 22.57 43.54 -3.15
CA LEU A 502 21.29 44.25 -3.25
C LEU A 502 20.17 43.31 -2.83
N GLN A 503 19.81 43.52 -1.57
CA GLN A 503 18.55 43.18 -0.92
C GLN A 503 17.42 43.83 -1.74
N MET A 504 16.56 43.01 -2.35
CA MET A 504 15.34 43.50 -3.02
C MET A 504 14.17 43.31 -2.08
N THR A 505 13.74 44.43 -1.50
CA THR A 505 12.45 44.63 -0.86
C THR A 505 11.33 44.27 -1.83
N ALA A 506 10.47 43.35 -1.40
CA ALA A 506 9.24 42.99 -2.10
C ALA A 506 8.27 44.17 -2.03
N THR A 507 7.92 44.73 -3.19
CA THR A 507 6.74 45.58 -3.36
C THR A 507 5.73 44.85 -4.24
N GLU A 508 4.52 44.84 -3.74
CA GLU A 508 3.35 44.08 -4.17
C GLU A 508 2.79 44.53 -5.52
N ALA A 509 2.37 43.57 -6.36
CA ALA A 509 1.31 43.72 -7.37
C ALA A 509 0.89 42.33 -7.92
N PRO A 510 -0.36 42.17 -8.41
CA PRO A 510 -1.22 41.03 -8.07
C PRO A 510 -1.19 39.89 -9.09
N LEU A 511 -1.02 38.67 -8.60
CA LEU A 511 -1.29 37.43 -9.32
C LEU A 511 -2.31 36.63 -8.50
N VAL A 512 -3.28 36.04 -9.21
CA VAL A 512 -4.30 35.11 -8.73
C VAL A 512 -3.80 34.31 -7.54
N ALA A 513 -4.46 34.49 -6.39
CA ALA A 513 -4.03 34.04 -5.08
C ALA A 513 -3.69 32.54 -5.05
N GLN A 514 -2.40 32.21 -5.21
CA GLN A 514 -1.84 31.01 -4.62
C GLN A 514 -1.73 31.32 -3.13
N LEU A 515 -2.78 30.98 -2.40
CA LEU A 515 -2.77 31.07 -0.95
C LEU A 515 -1.63 30.20 -0.43
N PRO A 516 -0.78 30.74 0.47
CA PRO A 516 0.38 30.00 0.94
C PRO A 516 -0.11 28.70 1.57
N ALA A 517 0.45 27.57 1.11
CA ALA A 517 0.18 26.27 1.69
C ALA A 517 0.44 26.37 3.20
N VAL A 518 -0.59 26.08 3.99
CA VAL A 518 -0.53 26.26 5.44
C VAL A 518 0.38 25.15 5.98
N PRO A 519 1.36 25.45 6.84
CA PRO A 519 2.11 24.41 7.54
C PRO A 519 1.14 23.53 8.33
N PRO A 520 1.48 22.28 8.66
CA PRO A 520 0.61 21.45 9.49
C PRO A 520 0.31 22.18 10.82
N LEU A 521 -0.97 22.45 11.08
CA LEU A 521 -1.46 23.11 12.28
C LEU A 521 -2.32 22.13 13.07
N SER A 522 -2.26 22.25 14.40
CA SER A 522 -3.16 21.52 15.31
C SER A 522 -4.63 21.79 14.97
N PRO A 523 -5.54 20.83 15.22
CA PRO A 523 -6.96 21.00 14.95
C PRO A 523 -7.56 22.22 15.68
N PRO A 524 -8.60 22.86 15.12
CA PRO A 524 -9.24 24.03 15.74
C PRO A 524 -9.74 23.68 17.14
N GLY A 525 -9.32 24.45 18.14
CA GLY A 525 -9.72 24.25 19.53
C GLY A 525 -11.22 24.51 19.72
N LYS A 526 -11.87 23.77 20.62
CA LYS A 526 -13.19 24.16 21.12
C LYS A 526 -13.05 25.53 21.79
N GLN A 527 -13.84 26.52 21.36
CA GLN A 527 -14.14 27.65 22.24
C GLN A 527 -14.83 27.06 23.46
N GLU A 528 -14.18 27.13 24.62
CA GLU A 528 -14.86 26.95 25.90
C GLU A 528 -15.93 28.04 25.97
N SER A 529 -17.18 27.66 25.71
CA SER A 529 -18.32 28.49 26.04
C SER A 529 -18.39 28.55 27.57
N ASP A 530 -17.97 29.69 28.09
CA ASP A 530 -18.12 30.12 29.47
C ASP A 530 -19.61 30.08 29.84
N ALA A 531 -20.05 28.96 30.43
CA ALA A 531 -21.40 28.76 30.92
C ALA A 531 -21.36 28.34 32.38
N SER A 532 -20.70 29.17 33.20
CA SER A 532 -20.98 29.28 34.62
C SER A 532 -21.68 30.62 34.90
N ARG A 533 -23.00 30.65 34.71
CA ARG A 533 -23.92 31.64 35.31
C ARG A 533 -25.36 31.13 35.18
N THR A 534 -25.75 30.28 36.13
CA THR A 534 -26.89 30.43 37.08
C THR A 534 -27.09 29.12 37.81
#